data_AF-A0A7V2JFR0-F1
#
_entry.id   AF-A0A7V2JFR0-F1
#
_cell.length_a   1.000
_cell.length_b   1.000
_cell.length_c   1.000
_cell.angle_alpha   90.00
_cell.angle_beta   90.00
_cell.angle_gamma   90.00
#
_symmetry.space_group_name_H-M   'P 1'
#
loop_
_entity.id
_entity.type
_entity.pdbx_description
1 polymer ?
#
loop_
_entity_poly.entity_id
_entity_poly.type
_entity_poly.pdbx_seq_one_letter_code
_entity_poly.pdbx_strand_id
1 'polypeptide(L)'
;MRKVLLFLVIVTVSISVFALFTAEEVIEKVLESYKSQIIYGIRTVTENGLKNRYRYEEIYRNGFEKLVKVKFPEAVVWLRNDKGCFVWNNGVLVKPSVSINDLEDLLMNILNSGKYEIVSFDTTGNNGDLYELKINHEDQLYDFMVTKDEWQIIKIERTVPNIRTVLIYDNVQNIDEETFDFQVDKYAKGLEISKKETQEDISAKYVQKAISLFKAFMINRLSIKDMKVTFVTGETYNKHKLVVIIIEHSKKLKSSLKDITSIPKDFNIVSTKNSDLEIIVMGQEKLEVLQGILDSLISTSTNSD
;
A
#
# COMPACT_ATOMS: atom_id res chain seq x y z
N MET A 1 -11.61 -58.19 57.46
CA MET A 1 -10.42 -57.47 56.96
C MET A 1 -10.18 -57.83 55.50
N ARG A 2 -10.63 -57.00 54.56
CA ARG A 2 -10.25 -57.05 53.14
C ARG A 2 -10.17 -55.60 52.68
N LYS A 3 -8.99 -55.00 52.84
CA LYS A 3 -8.64 -53.73 52.21
C LYS A 3 -8.30 -54.06 50.76
N VAL A 4 -9.30 -54.01 49.88
CA VAL A 4 -9.03 -53.87 48.44
C VAL A 4 -8.52 -52.44 48.30
N LEU A 5 -7.21 -52.32 48.29
CA LEU A 5 -6.49 -51.10 48.04
C LEU A 5 -6.80 -50.74 46.58
N LEU A 6 -7.83 -49.93 46.39
CA LEU A 6 -8.12 -49.28 45.13
C LEU A 6 -6.92 -48.37 44.86
N PHE A 7 -5.96 -48.89 44.10
CA PHE A 7 -4.84 -48.14 43.53
C PHE A 7 -5.47 -47.17 42.52
N LEU A 8 -5.99 -46.07 43.05
CA LEU A 8 -6.45 -44.94 42.27
C LEU A 8 -5.18 -44.29 41.74
N VAL A 9 -4.68 -44.84 40.63
CA VAL A 9 -3.68 -44.20 39.79
C VAL A 9 -4.36 -42.94 39.28
N ILE A 10 -4.26 -41.86 40.05
CA ILE A 10 -4.45 -40.50 39.56
C ILE A 10 -3.28 -40.29 38.60
N VAL A 11 -3.44 -40.74 37.36
CA VAL A 11 -2.71 -40.15 36.25
C VAL A 11 -3.30 -38.76 36.11
N THR A 12 -2.78 -37.81 36.89
CA THR A 12 -2.83 -36.39 36.53
C THR A 12 -2.07 -36.28 35.22
N VAL A 13 -2.76 -36.54 34.12
CA VAL A 13 -2.36 -36.04 32.82
C VAL A 13 -2.46 -34.53 32.97
N SER A 14 -1.35 -33.90 33.32
CA SER A 14 -1.13 -32.48 33.05
C SER A 14 -1.18 -32.35 31.54
N ILE A 15 -2.38 -32.25 30.98
CA ILE A 15 -2.58 -31.72 29.65
C ILE A 15 -2.12 -30.28 29.79
N SER A 16 -0.86 -30.04 29.44
CA SER A 16 -0.39 -28.71 29.08
C SER A 16 -1.27 -28.28 27.92
N VAL A 17 -2.37 -27.59 28.24
CA VAL A 17 -3.21 -26.93 27.25
C VAL A 17 -2.34 -25.82 26.68
N PHE A 18 -1.52 -26.16 25.70
CA PHE A 18 -0.99 -25.19 24.78
C PHE A 18 -2.21 -24.60 24.11
N ALA A 19 -2.57 -23.38 24.48
CA ALA A 19 -3.60 -22.62 23.80
C ALA A 19 -3.16 -22.49 22.34
N LEU A 20 -3.74 -23.32 21.48
CA LEU A 20 -3.60 -23.22 20.04
C LEU A 20 -4.45 -22.03 19.64
N PHE A 21 -3.79 -20.90 19.34
CA PHE A 21 -4.47 -19.75 18.78
C PHE A 21 -5.15 -20.12 17.46
N THR A 22 -6.34 -19.61 17.22
CA THR A 22 -6.97 -19.68 15.89
C THR A 22 -6.32 -18.66 14.94
N ALA A 23 -6.54 -18.82 13.64
CA ALA A 23 -6.04 -17.87 12.65
C ALA A 23 -6.62 -16.46 12.89
N GLU A 24 -7.89 -16.39 13.25
CA GLU A 24 -8.60 -15.15 13.58
C GLU A 24 -8.01 -14.47 14.82
N GLU A 25 -7.72 -15.23 15.88
CA GLU A 25 -7.08 -14.69 17.10
C GLU A 25 -5.68 -14.15 16.81
N VAL A 26 -4.91 -14.84 15.96
CA VAL A 26 -3.60 -14.32 15.52
C VAL A 26 -3.76 -13.03 14.74
N ILE A 27 -4.74 -12.93 13.83
CA ILE A 27 -4.99 -11.69 13.08
C ILE A 27 -5.38 -10.55 14.02
N GLU A 28 -6.24 -10.80 15.01
CA GLU A 28 -6.61 -9.79 16.01
C GLU A 28 -5.38 -9.30 16.79
N LYS A 29 -4.53 -10.22 17.23
CA LYS A 29 -3.28 -9.89 17.95
C LYS A 29 -2.31 -9.11 17.08
N VAL A 30 -2.18 -9.46 15.80
CA VAL A 30 -1.38 -8.69 14.84
C VAL A 30 -1.93 -7.28 14.67
N LEU A 31 -3.24 -7.10 14.54
CA LEU A 31 -3.86 -5.78 14.41
C LEU A 31 -3.71 -4.91 15.67
N GLU A 32 -3.87 -5.51 16.86
CA GLU A 32 -3.68 -4.86 18.16
C GLU A 32 -2.22 -4.44 18.35
N SER A 33 -1.29 -5.37 18.10
CA SER A 33 0.15 -5.12 18.21
C SER A 33 0.60 -4.08 17.18
N TYR A 34 0.15 -4.17 15.92
CA TYR A 34 0.50 -3.19 14.90
C TYR A 34 0.12 -1.77 15.32
N LYS A 35 -1.04 -1.56 15.95
CA LYS A 35 -1.48 -0.22 16.38
C LYS A 35 -0.67 0.37 17.54
N SER A 36 -0.10 -0.47 18.39
CA SER A 36 0.57 -0.06 19.64
C SER A 36 2.10 -0.12 19.58
N GLN A 37 2.65 -0.87 18.62
CA GLN A 37 4.09 -1.04 18.48
C GLN A 37 4.79 0.19 17.90
N ILE A 38 5.97 0.43 18.46
CA ILE A 38 6.96 1.35 17.91
C ILE A 38 8.17 0.51 17.51
N ILE A 39 8.47 0.46 16.21
CA ILE A 39 9.55 -0.38 15.68
C ILE A 39 10.55 0.42 14.87
N TYR A 40 11.78 -0.09 14.88
CA TYR A 40 12.78 0.13 13.85
C TYR A 40 12.95 -1.15 13.06
N GLY A 41 13.10 -1.03 11.75
CA GLY A 41 13.40 -2.18 10.92
C GLY A 41 14.22 -1.85 9.69
N ILE A 42 14.92 -2.88 9.23
CA ILE A 42 15.57 -2.94 7.94
C ILE A 42 14.83 -4.00 7.14
N ARG A 43 14.38 -3.64 5.95
CA ARG A 43 13.62 -4.54 5.11
C ARG A 43 13.99 -4.41 3.64
N THR A 44 13.83 -5.52 2.95
CA THR A 44 13.99 -5.63 1.51
C THR A 44 12.62 -5.78 0.87
N VAL A 45 12.36 -5.04 -0.20
CA VAL A 45 11.15 -5.16 -1.01
C VAL A 45 11.52 -5.55 -2.43
N THR A 46 11.02 -6.69 -2.90
CA THR A 46 11.21 -7.17 -4.27
C THR A 46 9.87 -7.27 -4.97
N GLU A 47 9.75 -6.67 -6.15
CA GLU A 47 8.60 -6.78 -7.04
C GLU A 47 9.07 -7.46 -8.33
N ASN A 48 8.49 -8.61 -8.66
CA ASN A 48 8.77 -9.36 -9.90
C ASN A 48 7.51 -9.36 -10.77
N GLY A 49 7.66 -9.12 -12.07
CA GLY A 49 6.51 -9.06 -12.98
C GLY A 49 6.82 -8.23 -14.22
N LEU A 50 6.00 -7.20 -14.51
CA LEU A 50 6.19 -6.33 -15.67
C LEU A 50 7.53 -5.60 -15.68
N LYS A 51 8.01 -5.22 -14.49
CA LYS A 51 9.37 -4.72 -14.25
C LYS A 51 9.83 -5.28 -12.93
N ASN A 52 11.07 -5.76 -12.91
CA ASN A 52 11.67 -6.19 -11.67
C ASN A 52 12.19 -4.96 -10.92
N ARG A 53 11.78 -4.82 -9.67
CA ARG A 53 12.22 -3.75 -8.78
C ARG A 53 12.70 -4.38 -7.49
N TYR A 54 13.74 -3.79 -6.94
CA TYR A 54 14.33 -4.19 -5.67
C TYR A 54 14.58 -2.92 -4.89
N ARG A 55 14.17 -2.88 -3.62
CA ARG A 55 14.43 -1.77 -2.71
C ARG A 55 14.97 -2.29 -1.39
N TYR A 56 15.92 -1.55 -0.86
CA TYR A 56 16.41 -1.73 0.50
C TYR A 56 15.98 -0.51 1.32
N GLU A 57 15.25 -0.75 2.40
CA GLU A 57 14.52 0.25 3.14
C GLU A 57 14.87 0.19 4.63
N GLU A 58 15.05 1.36 5.23
CA GLU A 58 15.09 1.56 6.67
C GLU A 58 13.75 2.19 7.09
N ILE A 59 13.06 1.59 8.06
CA ILE A 59 11.74 2.03 8.53
C ILE A 59 11.76 2.33 10.03
N TYR A 60 11.09 3.42 10.39
CA TYR A 60 10.66 3.71 11.76
C TYR A 60 9.13 3.79 11.72
N ARG A 61 8.44 3.08 12.60
CA ARG A 61 6.97 3.01 12.61
C ARG A 61 6.47 3.14 14.05
N ASN A 62 5.45 3.96 14.25
CA ASN A 62 4.67 4.06 15.47
C ASN A 62 3.19 3.91 15.08
N GLY A 63 2.61 2.72 15.31
CA GLY A 63 1.28 2.43 14.81
C GLY A 63 1.20 2.53 13.27
N PHE A 64 0.36 3.45 12.78
CA PHE A 64 0.19 3.76 11.35
C PHE A 64 1.07 4.91 10.85
N GLU A 65 1.72 5.62 11.76
CA GLU A 65 2.74 6.60 11.43
C GLU A 65 4.03 5.89 11.07
N LYS A 66 4.72 6.42 10.05
CA LYS A 66 6.01 5.88 9.66
C LYS A 66 6.87 6.84 8.90
N LEU A 67 8.17 6.65 9.08
CA LEU A 67 9.24 7.22 8.29
C LEU A 67 9.96 6.09 7.57
N VAL A 68 9.98 6.14 6.25
CA VAL A 68 10.68 5.14 5.43
C VAL A 68 11.76 5.82 4.62
N LYS A 69 12.96 5.28 4.71
CA LYS A 69 14.15 5.72 3.98
C LYS A 69 14.55 4.61 3.03
N VAL A 70 14.20 4.76 1.76
CA VAL A 70 14.71 3.92 0.69
C VAL A 70 16.18 4.27 0.51
N LYS A 71 17.07 3.31 0.71
CA LYS A 71 18.53 3.46 0.58
C LYS A 71 19.02 3.05 -0.80
N PHE A 72 18.29 2.15 -1.46
CA PHE A 72 18.62 1.62 -2.78
C PHE A 72 17.32 1.30 -3.53
N PRO A 73 17.23 1.52 -4.87
CA PRO A 73 18.30 1.98 -5.76
C PRO A 73 18.51 3.50 -5.74
N GLU A 74 17.49 4.26 -5.32
CA GLU A 74 17.54 5.71 -5.22
C GLU A 74 17.19 6.12 -3.79
N ALA A 75 17.95 7.08 -3.27
CA ALA A 75 17.73 7.60 -1.93
C ALA A 75 16.47 8.44 -1.90
N VAL A 76 15.40 7.89 -1.32
CA VAL A 76 14.11 8.57 -1.15
C VAL A 76 13.68 8.42 0.30
N VAL A 77 13.22 9.51 0.90
CA VAL A 77 12.61 9.47 2.23
C VAL A 77 11.17 9.89 2.11
N TRP A 78 10.27 9.17 2.75
CA TRP A 78 8.88 9.57 2.89
C TRP A 78 8.40 9.36 4.31
N LEU A 79 7.49 10.22 4.72
CA LEU A 79 6.95 10.32 6.07
C LEU A 79 5.43 10.27 5.96
N ARG A 80 4.79 9.53 6.85
CA ARG A 80 3.35 9.59 7.07
C ARG A 80 3.08 9.76 8.55
N ASN A 81 2.29 10.77 8.87
CA ASN A 81 1.82 11.09 10.21
C ASN A 81 0.39 11.64 10.15
N ASP A 82 -0.13 12.08 11.29
CA ASP A 82 -1.40 12.79 11.42
C ASP A 82 -1.64 13.93 10.39
N LYS A 83 -0.59 14.64 9.97
CA LYS A 83 -0.65 15.73 8.99
C LYS A 83 -0.74 15.25 7.53
N GLY A 84 -0.53 13.96 7.29
CA GLY A 84 -0.64 13.33 5.98
C GLY A 84 0.63 12.59 5.55
N CYS A 85 0.72 12.30 4.25
CA CYS A 85 1.88 11.65 3.64
C CYS A 85 2.74 12.69 2.91
N PHE A 86 4.06 12.59 3.02
CA PHE A 86 5.03 13.53 2.47
C PHE A 86 6.26 12.78 1.94
N VAL A 87 6.88 13.32 0.89
CA VAL A 87 8.15 12.84 0.35
C VAL A 87 9.20 13.94 0.52
N TRP A 88 10.37 13.57 1.02
CA TRP A 88 11.53 14.44 1.08
C TRP A 88 12.13 14.62 -0.32
N ASN A 89 12.14 15.84 -0.81
CA ASN A 89 12.70 16.20 -2.11
C ASN A 89 13.54 17.48 -1.96
N ASN A 90 14.84 17.39 -2.23
CA ASN A 90 15.78 18.52 -2.22
C ASN A 90 15.73 19.39 -0.94
N GLY A 91 15.61 18.77 0.23
CA GLY A 91 15.61 19.48 1.51
C GLY A 91 14.25 19.95 1.98
N VAL A 92 13.17 19.66 1.24
CA VAL A 92 11.80 20.07 1.58
C VAL A 92 10.87 18.86 1.56
N LEU A 93 9.87 18.83 2.44
CA LEU A 93 8.80 17.84 2.40
C LEU A 93 7.70 18.30 1.42
N VAL A 94 7.37 17.43 0.47
CA VAL A 94 6.34 17.66 -0.54
C VAL A 94 5.23 16.64 -0.36
N LYS A 95 3.99 17.09 -0.27
CA LYS A 95 2.83 16.20 -0.27
C LYS A 95 2.68 15.55 -1.65
N PRO A 96 2.79 14.22 -1.79
CA PRO A 96 2.53 13.56 -3.05
C PRO A 96 1.04 13.67 -3.37
N SER A 97 0.68 13.78 -4.65
CA SER A 97 -0.73 13.82 -5.06
C SER A 97 -1.47 12.49 -4.90
N VAL A 98 -0.77 11.44 -4.47
CA VAL A 98 -1.28 10.09 -4.23
C VAL A 98 -0.69 9.61 -2.91
N SER A 99 -1.52 9.02 -2.04
CA SER A 99 -1.02 8.43 -0.80
C SER A 99 -0.05 7.30 -1.10
N ILE A 100 1.10 7.30 -0.43
CA ILE A 100 2.06 6.21 -0.51
C ILE A 100 1.59 5.11 0.44
N ASN A 101 1.21 3.97 -0.14
CA ASN A 101 0.88 2.75 0.59
C ASN A 101 1.90 1.68 0.22
N ASP A 102 2.60 1.14 1.20
CA ASP A 102 3.49 -0.01 1.00
C ASP A 102 2.74 -1.33 1.26
N LEU A 103 3.47 -2.45 1.18
CA LEU A 103 2.87 -3.77 1.28
C LEU A 103 2.27 -4.06 2.67
N GLU A 104 2.84 -3.50 3.74
CA GLU A 104 2.25 -3.57 5.08
C GLU A 104 0.94 -2.82 5.13
N ASP A 105 0.87 -1.62 4.58
CA ASP A 105 -0.38 -0.84 4.57
C ASP A 105 -1.49 -1.59 3.83
N LEU A 106 -1.16 -2.20 2.70
CA LEU A 106 -2.10 -2.99 1.92
C LEU A 106 -2.63 -4.18 2.75
N LEU A 107 -1.74 -4.91 3.42
CA LEU A 107 -2.13 -6.02 4.29
C LEU A 107 -3.00 -5.53 5.45
N MET A 108 -2.58 -4.49 6.16
CA MET A 108 -3.30 -3.95 7.32
C MET A 108 -4.69 -3.43 6.95
N ASN A 109 -4.84 -2.81 5.77
CA ASN A 109 -6.14 -2.37 5.28
C ASN A 109 -7.07 -3.56 5.03
N ILE A 110 -6.56 -4.65 4.44
CA ILE A 110 -7.34 -5.87 4.21
C ILE A 110 -7.74 -6.52 5.53
N LEU A 111 -6.79 -6.71 6.45
CA LEU A 111 -7.06 -7.31 7.76
C LEU A 111 -8.07 -6.49 8.57
N ASN A 112 -7.91 -5.15 8.64
CA ASN A 112 -8.88 -4.29 9.33
C ASN A 112 -10.26 -4.28 8.66
N SER A 113 -10.35 -4.52 7.35
CA SER A 113 -11.65 -4.54 6.66
C SER A 113 -12.49 -5.78 7.00
N GLY A 114 -11.87 -6.87 7.46
CA GLY A 114 -12.51 -8.17 7.65
C GLY A 114 -12.97 -8.85 6.36
N LYS A 115 -12.68 -8.28 5.18
CA LYS A 115 -13.12 -8.79 3.88
C LYS A 115 -12.06 -9.68 3.24
N TYR A 116 -11.77 -10.81 3.84
CA TYR A 116 -10.81 -11.78 3.31
C TYR A 116 -11.24 -13.21 3.67
N GLU A 117 -10.68 -14.17 2.94
CA GLU A 117 -10.82 -15.59 3.24
C GLU A 117 -9.49 -16.12 3.76
N ILE A 118 -9.50 -16.85 4.87
CA ILE A 118 -8.32 -17.54 5.38
C ILE A 118 -8.13 -18.83 4.59
N VAL A 119 -7.01 -18.92 3.87
CA VAL A 119 -6.65 -20.07 3.03
C VAL A 119 -5.87 -21.10 3.82
N SER A 120 -4.92 -20.65 4.64
CA SER A 120 -4.15 -21.52 5.52
C SER A 120 -3.58 -20.77 6.71
N PHE A 121 -3.36 -21.52 7.78
CA PHE A 121 -2.72 -21.06 9.00
C PHE A 121 -1.85 -22.18 9.55
N ASP A 122 -0.58 -21.88 9.81
CA ASP A 122 0.39 -22.85 10.34
C ASP A 122 1.40 -22.17 11.27
N THR A 123 2.19 -22.98 11.95
CA THR A 123 3.35 -22.56 12.73
C THR A 123 4.63 -23.00 12.04
N THR A 124 5.55 -22.06 11.82
CA THR A 124 6.79 -22.28 11.06
C THR A 124 8.00 -21.68 11.78
N GLY A 125 9.18 -21.78 11.18
CA GLY A 125 10.46 -21.35 11.76
C GLY A 125 11.23 -22.50 12.44
N ASN A 126 12.50 -22.26 12.76
CA ASN A 126 13.42 -23.30 13.26
C ASN A 126 12.93 -23.95 14.58
N ASN A 127 12.07 -23.27 15.33
CA ASN A 127 11.45 -23.79 16.56
C ASN A 127 9.92 -23.62 16.57
N GLY A 128 9.28 -23.40 15.42
CA GLY A 128 7.85 -23.07 15.38
C GLY A 128 7.55 -21.72 16.04
N ASP A 129 8.49 -20.77 16.01
CA ASP A 129 8.46 -19.45 16.63
C ASP A 129 7.70 -18.39 15.81
N LEU A 130 7.18 -18.80 14.65
CA LEU A 130 6.43 -17.96 13.73
C LEU A 130 5.03 -18.52 13.50
N TYR A 131 4.06 -17.63 13.30
CA TYR A 131 2.81 -17.95 12.64
C TYR A 131 2.91 -17.59 11.15
N GLU A 132 2.43 -18.47 10.28
CA GLU A 132 2.32 -18.24 8.84
C GLU A 132 0.84 -18.24 8.46
N LEU A 133 0.39 -17.14 7.84
CA LEU A 133 -0.99 -16.97 7.43
C LEU A 133 -1.06 -16.71 5.93
N LYS A 134 -1.99 -17.41 5.28
CA LYS A 134 -2.35 -17.16 3.89
C LYS A 134 -3.80 -16.72 3.81
N ILE A 135 -4.04 -15.57 3.21
CA ILE A 135 -5.38 -15.02 3.00
C ILE A 135 -5.61 -14.67 1.53
N ASN A 136 -6.86 -14.71 1.11
CA ASN A 136 -7.29 -14.30 -0.22
C ASN A 136 -8.22 -13.09 -0.13
N HIS A 137 -8.02 -12.10 -1.01
CA HIS A 137 -8.87 -10.92 -1.14
C HIS A 137 -8.92 -10.46 -2.59
N GLU A 138 -10.09 -10.52 -3.24
CA GLU A 138 -10.33 -9.99 -4.61
C GLU A 138 -9.23 -10.40 -5.63
N ASP A 139 -8.98 -11.71 -5.76
CA ASP A 139 -7.93 -12.31 -6.60
C ASP A 139 -6.48 -12.00 -6.21
N GLN A 140 -6.27 -11.52 -4.98
CA GLN A 140 -4.95 -11.26 -4.42
C GLN A 140 -4.67 -12.24 -3.29
N LEU A 141 -3.61 -13.02 -3.44
CA LEU A 141 -3.13 -13.92 -2.40
C LEU A 141 -2.08 -13.18 -1.56
N TYR A 142 -2.29 -13.13 -0.25
CA TYR A 142 -1.30 -12.68 0.72
C TYR A 142 -0.81 -13.85 1.54
N ASP A 143 0.50 -13.93 1.74
CA ASP A 143 1.19 -14.90 2.57
C ASP A 143 2.12 -14.09 3.49
N PHE A 144 1.87 -14.12 4.80
CA PHE A 144 2.62 -13.31 5.75
C PHE A 144 3.00 -14.10 6.99
N MET A 145 4.15 -13.74 7.56
CA MET A 145 4.71 -14.38 8.74
C MET A 145 4.84 -13.37 9.87
N VAL A 146 4.45 -13.79 11.07
CA VAL A 146 4.52 -12.97 12.29
C VAL A 146 5.20 -13.73 13.42
N THR A 147 5.97 -13.02 14.25
CA THR A 147 6.61 -13.59 15.44
C THR A 147 5.58 -13.96 16.50
N LYS A 148 5.73 -15.08 17.20
CA LYS A 148 4.81 -15.46 18.28
C LYS A 148 4.89 -14.57 19.51
N ASP A 149 6.08 -14.08 19.83
CA ASP A 149 6.30 -13.35 21.09
C ASP A 149 5.83 -11.89 20.98
N GLU A 150 6.22 -11.21 19.90
CA GLU A 150 5.96 -9.78 19.73
C GLU A 150 4.88 -9.49 18.68
N TRP A 151 4.34 -10.50 17.98
CA TRP A 151 3.37 -10.31 16.89
C TRP A 151 3.85 -9.38 15.77
N GLN A 152 5.17 -9.23 15.61
CA GLN A 152 5.78 -8.42 14.57
C GLN A 152 5.70 -9.14 13.23
N ILE A 153 5.36 -8.40 12.18
CA ILE A 153 5.40 -8.91 10.81
C ILE A 153 6.85 -8.95 10.35
N ILE A 154 7.31 -10.12 9.92
CA ILE A 154 8.69 -10.31 9.41
C ILE A 154 8.74 -10.54 7.90
N LYS A 155 7.63 -10.99 7.31
CA LYS A 155 7.51 -11.23 5.87
C LYS A 155 6.08 -10.96 5.43
N ILE A 156 5.94 -10.31 4.28
CA ILE A 156 4.68 -10.26 3.53
C ILE A 156 5.00 -10.58 2.08
N GLU A 157 4.22 -11.48 1.50
CA GLU A 157 4.23 -11.79 0.10
C GLU A 157 2.83 -11.59 -0.44
N ARG A 158 2.72 -10.81 -1.51
CA ARG A 158 1.49 -10.58 -2.25
C ARG A 158 1.66 -11.06 -3.67
N THR A 159 0.75 -11.92 -4.09
CA THR A 159 0.67 -12.41 -5.47
C THR A 159 -0.65 -11.94 -6.07
N VAL A 160 -0.52 -11.19 -7.17
CA VAL A 160 -1.61 -10.89 -8.11
C VAL A 160 -1.19 -11.43 -9.48
N PRO A 161 -2.07 -11.58 -10.47
CA PRO A 161 -1.66 -12.27 -11.69
C PRO A 161 -0.43 -11.60 -12.34
N ASN A 162 0.59 -12.35 -12.74
CA ASN A 162 1.84 -11.80 -13.32
C ASN A 162 2.67 -10.85 -12.43
N ILE A 163 2.31 -10.58 -11.17
CA ILE A 163 3.10 -9.74 -10.26
C ILE A 163 3.19 -10.40 -8.90
N ARG A 164 4.41 -10.54 -8.41
CA ARG A 164 4.72 -11.01 -7.06
C ARG A 164 5.54 -9.94 -6.35
N THR A 165 5.01 -9.45 -5.23
CA THR A 165 5.72 -8.50 -4.36
C THR A 165 6.04 -9.18 -3.05
N VAL A 166 7.28 -9.11 -2.60
CA VAL A 166 7.75 -9.68 -1.33
C VAL A 166 8.43 -8.57 -0.54
N LEU A 167 8.01 -8.41 0.71
CA LEU A 167 8.66 -7.60 1.73
C LEU A 167 9.19 -8.55 2.79
N ILE A 168 10.47 -8.44 3.12
CA ILE A 168 11.13 -9.25 4.16
C ILE A 168 11.88 -8.31 5.07
N TYR A 169 11.66 -8.41 6.37
CA TYR A 169 12.50 -7.75 7.36
C TYR A 169 13.80 -8.55 7.54
N ASP A 170 14.92 -7.89 7.30
CA ASP A 170 16.25 -8.41 7.64
C ASP A 170 16.50 -8.26 9.15
N ASN A 171 15.93 -7.20 9.73
CA ASN A 171 15.90 -6.96 11.18
C ASN A 171 14.64 -6.14 11.52
N VAL A 172 13.97 -6.49 12.61
CA VAL A 172 12.89 -5.71 13.22
C VAL A 172 13.05 -5.77 14.73
N GLN A 173 12.91 -4.62 15.38
CA GLN A 173 13.01 -4.52 16.83
C GLN A 173 12.10 -3.39 17.34
N ASN A 174 11.60 -3.56 18.56
CA ASN A 174 10.92 -2.46 19.25
C ASN A 174 11.93 -1.36 19.61
N ILE A 175 11.46 -0.12 19.53
CA ILE A 175 12.19 1.06 19.97
C ILE A 175 11.29 1.90 20.88
N ASP A 176 11.87 2.83 21.64
CA ASP A 176 11.10 3.79 22.41
C ASP A 176 10.55 4.94 21.54
N GLU A 177 9.54 5.62 22.07
CA GLU A 177 8.88 6.77 21.44
C GLU A 177 9.85 7.94 21.21
N GLU A 178 10.78 8.19 22.14
CA GLU A 178 11.79 9.25 22.02
C GLU A 178 12.69 9.04 20.79
N THR A 179 13.10 7.80 20.54
CA THR A 179 13.91 7.42 19.37
C THR A 179 13.12 7.59 18.07
N PHE A 180 11.84 7.22 18.07
CA PHE A 180 10.96 7.42 16.92
C PHE A 180 10.79 8.93 16.62
N ASP A 181 10.43 9.71 17.63
CA ASP A 181 10.20 11.15 17.52
C ASP A 181 11.46 11.88 17.04
N PHE A 182 12.63 11.54 17.60
CA PHE A 182 13.91 12.11 17.16
C PHE A 182 14.16 11.89 15.67
N GLN A 183 13.82 10.71 15.14
CA GLN A 183 13.99 10.39 13.73
C GLN A 183 12.99 11.12 12.85
N VAL A 184 11.73 11.20 13.27
CA VAL A 184 10.68 11.94 12.56
C VAL A 184 10.98 13.43 12.54
N ASP A 185 11.35 14.02 13.67
CA ASP A 185 11.63 15.46 13.83
C ASP A 185 12.74 15.97 12.92
N LYS A 186 13.76 15.13 12.67
CA LYS A 186 14.83 15.44 11.73
C LYS A 186 14.30 15.78 10.33
N TYR A 187 13.20 15.17 9.91
CA TYR A 187 12.55 15.43 8.63
C TYR A 187 11.35 16.37 8.79
N ALA A 188 10.60 16.29 9.88
CA ALA A 188 9.43 17.12 10.13
C ALA A 188 9.76 18.61 10.27
N LYS A 189 10.98 19.00 10.68
CA LYS A 189 11.44 20.40 10.63
C LYS A 189 11.35 21.04 9.23
N GLY A 190 11.37 20.23 8.16
CA GLY A 190 11.13 20.68 6.79
C GLY A 190 9.66 21.03 6.49
N LEU A 191 8.70 20.60 7.32
CA LEU A 191 7.25 20.89 7.15
C LEU A 191 6.96 22.38 7.30
N GLU A 192 7.69 23.09 8.17
CA GLU A 192 7.45 24.52 8.43
C GLU A 192 7.81 25.42 7.23
N ILE A 193 8.62 24.91 6.30
CA ILE A 193 9.13 25.66 5.13
C ILE A 193 8.20 25.50 3.91
N SER A 194 7.27 24.54 3.91
CA SER A 194 6.30 24.31 2.84
C SER A 194 4.96 25.05 3.05
N LYS A 195 4.97 26.28 3.60
CA LYS A 195 3.77 27.14 3.70
C LYS A 195 3.38 27.84 2.39
N LYS A 196 3.90 27.40 1.23
CA LYS A 196 3.19 27.65 -0.03
C LYS A 196 2.07 26.64 -0.07
N GLU A 197 0.89 27.09 0.33
CA GLU A 197 -0.40 26.40 0.22
C GLU A 197 -0.33 25.36 -0.91
N THR A 198 -0.35 24.09 -0.53
CA THR A 198 -0.80 23.03 -1.41
C THR A 198 -2.24 23.37 -1.75
N GLN A 199 -2.42 24.19 -2.79
CA GLN A 199 -3.65 24.26 -3.54
C GLN A 199 -4.05 22.79 -3.75
N GLU A 200 -5.19 22.42 -3.14
CA GLU A 200 -5.66 21.05 -3.11
C GLU A 200 -5.58 20.50 -4.54
N ASP A 201 -4.69 19.54 -4.76
CA ASP A 201 -4.40 19.05 -6.10
C ASP A 201 -5.68 18.40 -6.61
N ILE A 202 -6.42 19.13 -7.45
CA ILE A 202 -7.76 18.74 -7.92
C ILE A 202 -7.66 17.38 -8.62
N SER A 203 -6.49 17.08 -9.18
CA SER A 203 -6.19 15.82 -9.86
C SER A 203 -6.01 14.63 -8.91
N ALA A 204 -5.65 14.83 -7.63
CA ALA A 204 -5.27 13.77 -6.69
C ALA A 204 -6.31 12.63 -6.62
N LYS A 205 -7.59 12.97 -6.43
CA LYS A 205 -8.68 11.98 -6.36
C LYS A 205 -8.84 11.18 -7.66
N TYR A 206 -8.62 11.83 -8.80
CA TYR A 206 -8.72 11.18 -10.12
C TYR A 206 -7.51 10.30 -10.39
N VAL A 207 -6.32 10.71 -9.96
CA VAL A 207 -5.11 9.89 -10.05
C VAL A 207 -5.27 8.65 -9.18
N GLN A 208 -5.80 8.78 -7.96
CA GLN A 208 -6.08 7.64 -7.08
C GLN A 208 -7.07 6.65 -7.70
N LYS A 209 -8.17 7.16 -8.26
CA LYS A 209 -9.13 6.32 -8.99
C LYS A 209 -8.50 5.66 -10.21
N ALA A 210 -7.72 6.39 -11.00
CA ALA A 210 -7.03 5.83 -12.14
C ALA A 210 -6.12 4.67 -11.73
N ILE A 211 -5.33 4.83 -10.66
CA ILE A 211 -4.49 3.78 -10.10
C ILE A 211 -5.29 2.53 -9.73
N SER A 212 -6.47 2.70 -9.10
CA SER A 212 -7.31 1.55 -8.71
C SER A 212 -7.82 0.71 -9.89
N LEU A 213 -7.83 1.25 -11.11
CA LEU A 213 -8.18 0.49 -12.31
C LEU A 213 -7.06 -0.48 -12.73
N PHE A 214 -5.81 -0.17 -12.36
CA PHE A 214 -4.63 -0.85 -12.83
C PHE A 214 -4.16 -1.91 -11.84
N LYS A 215 -3.96 -3.11 -12.37
CA LYS A 215 -3.29 -4.20 -11.70
C LYS A 215 -1.78 -3.95 -11.59
N ALA A 216 -1.23 -3.30 -12.62
CA ALA A 216 0.16 -2.85 -12.70
C ALA A 216 0.21 -1.49 -13.40
N PHE A 217 0.90 -0.51 -12.82
CA PHE A 217 0.93 0.84 -13.39
C PHE A 217 2.29 1.54 -13.26
N MET A 218 2.44 2.57 -14.07
CA MET A 218 3.47 3.59 -14.02
C MET A 218 2.81 4.96 -13.97
N ILE A 219 3.35 5.85 -13.13
CA ILE A 219 2.92 7.24 -13.06
C ILE A 219 4.05 8.11 -13.56
N ASN A 220 3.79 8.93 -14.57
CA ASN A 220 4.69 10.00 -15.00
C ASN A 220 4.02 11.35 -14.81
N ARG A 221 4.77 12.35 -14.35
CA ARG A 221 4.26 13.72 -14.20
C ARG A 221 5.10 14.68 -15.01
N LEU A 222 4.42 15.61 -15.67
CA LEU A 222 5.02 16.67 -16.43
C LEU A 222 4.37 17.99 -16.02
N SER A 223 5.18 19.02 -15.79
CA SER A 223 4.68 20.38 -15.58
C SER A 223 5.04 21.22 -16.81
N ILE A 224 4.03 21.72 -17.54
CA ILE A 224 4.22 22.62 -18.68
C ILE A 224 3.51 23.93 -18.36
N LYS A 225 4.28 24.99 -18.08
CA LYS A 225 3.75 26.33 -17.77
C LYS A 225 2.69 26.26 -16.65
N ASP A 226 1.44 26.59 -16.99
CA ASP A 226 0.26 26.66 -16.13
C ASP A 226 -0.51 25.31 -16.07
N MET A 227 0.10 24.22 -16.53
CA MET A 227 -0.50 22.89 -16.56
C MET A 227 0.34 21.86 -15.82
N LYS A 228 -0.32 21.01 -15.03
CA LYS A 228 0.24 19.76 -14.52
C LYS A 228 -0.42 18.60 -15.23
N VAL A 229 0.38 17.75 -15.85
CA VAL A 229 -0.07 16.57 -16.58
C VAL A 229 0.42 15.33 -15.84
N THR A 230 -0.50 14.48 -15.43
CA THR A 230 -0.21 13.17 -14.85
C THR A 230 -0.63 12.08 -15.82
N PHE A 231 0.29 11.20 -16.17
CA PHE A 231 0.04 10.00 -16.96
C PHE A 231 0.03 8.80 -16.01
N VAL A 232 -1.05 8.03 -16.00
CA VAL A 232 -1.15 6.72 -15.36
C VAL A 232 -1.26 5.69 -16.47
N THR A 233 -0.21 4.91 -16.68
CA THR A 233 -0.12 3.92 -17.76
C THR A 233 -0.02 2.54 -17.16
N GLY A 234 -0.76 1.56 -17.67
CA GLY A 234 -0.71 0.22 -17.10
C GLY A 234 -1.60 -0.81 -17.79
N GLU A 235 -1.66 -1.98 -17.16
CA GLU A 235 -2.60 -3.05 -17.48
C GLU A 235 -3.68 -3.10 -16.39
N THR A 236 -4.96 -3.08 -16.77
CA THR A 236 -6.09 -3.20 -15.84
C THR A 236 -6.30 -4.63 -15.36
N TYR A 237 -7.11 -4.81 -14.33
CA TYR A 237 -7.54 -6.13 -13.87
C TYR A 237 -8.22 -6.96 -14.99
N ASN A 238 -8.90 -6.29 -15.92
CA ASN A 238 -9.51 -6.91 -17.10
C ASN A 238 -8.54 -7.06 -18.29
N LYS A 239 -7.23 -6.92 -18.06
CA LYS A 239 -6.15 -7.05 -19.06
C LYS A 239 -6.15 -5.98 -20.17
N HIS A 240 -6.82 -4.85 -19.96
CA HIS A 240 -6.78 -3.73 -20.89
C HIS A 240 -5.48 -2.93 -20.70
N LYS A 241 -4.76 -2.63 -21.78
CA LYS A 241 -3.60 -1.74 -21.74
C LYS A 241 -4.05 -0.31 -21.99
N LEU A 242 -3.98 0.52 -20.97
CA LEU A 242 -4.55 1.87 -21.00
C LEU A 242 -3.53 2.92 -20.55
N VAL A 243 -3.78 4.15 -21.02
CA VAL A 243 -3.19 5.37 -20.48
C VAL A 243 -4.32 6.28 -20.05
N VAL A 244 -4.32 6.67 -18.78
CA VAL A 244 -5.16 7.74 -18.24
C VAL A 244 -4.29 8.98 -18.09
N ILE A 245 -4.68 10.06 -18.74
CA ILE A 245 -3.99 11.35 -18.68
C ILE A 245 -4.90 12.30 -17.93
N ILE A 246 -4.38 12.88 -16.85
CA ILE A 246 -5.11 13.83 -16.01
C ILE A 246 -4.35 15.14 -16.07
N ILE A 247 -5.04 16.17 -16.56
CA ILE A 247 -4.45 17.48 -16.79
C ILE A 247 -5.15 18.48 -15.88
N GLU A 248 -4.40 19.07 -14.97
CA GLU A 248 -4.82 20.18 -14.12
C GLU A 248 -4.35 21.49 -14.76
N HIS A 249 -5.25 22.46 -14.89
CA HIS A 249 -4.99 23.76 -15.49
C HIS A 249 -5.26 24.88 -14.48
N SER A 250 -4.36 25.88 -14.37
CA SER A 250 -4.62 27.06 -13.54
C SER A 250 -5.51 28.11 -14.21
N LYS A 251 -5.80 27.95 -15.52
CA LYS A 251 -6.65 28.85 -16.32
C LYS A 251 -7.41 28.07 -17.40
N LYS A 252 -8.64 28.50 -17.73
CA LYS A 252 -9.45 27.94 -18.82
C LYS A 252 -8.64 27.80 -20.12
N LEU A 253 -8.31 26.56 -20.50
CA LEU A 253 -7.65 26.28 -21.77
C LEU A 253 -8.63 26.40 -22.94
N LYS A 254 -8.27 27.19 -23.97
CA LYS A 254 -9.05 27.33 -25.22
C LYS A 254 -8.92 26.14 -26.18
N SER A 255 -7.87 25.32 -26.08
CA SER A 255 -7.66 24.13 -26.92
C SER A 255 -7.68 22.84 -26.08
N SER A 256 -8.05 21.72 -26.69
CA SER A 256 -7.99 20.38 -26.08
C SER A 256 -6.66 19.73 -26.40
N LEU A 257 -6.14 18.86 -25.52
CA LEU A 257 -4.85 18.20 -25.72
C LEU A 257 -4.83 17.18 -26.87
N LYS A 258 -5.99 16.91 -27.51
CA LYS A 258 -6.07 16.21 -28.81
C LYS A 258 -5.17 16.83 -29.88
N ASP A 259 -4.83 18.11 -29.73
CA ASP A 259 -3.99 18.85 -30.67
C ASP A 259 -2.47 18.74 -30.37
N ILE A 260 -2.07 18.13 -29.24
CA ILE A 260 -0.71 18.23 -28.69
C ILE A 260 0.04 16.88 -28.65
N THR A 261 -0.63 15.75 -28.87
CA THR A 261 0.01 14.42 -28.84
C THR A 261 -0.21 13.64 -30.14
N SER A 262 0.86 13.04 -30.66
CA SER A 262 0.75 12.03 -31.71
C SER A 262 0.18 10.75 -31.08
N ILE A 263 -1.12 10.56 -31.24
CA ILE A 263 -1.82 9.37 -30.76
C ILE A 263 -1.40 8.18 -31.64
N PRO A 264 -1.00 7.04 -31.06
CA PRO A 264 -0.76 5.82 -31.83
C PRO A 264 -2.00 5.47 -32.67
N LYS A 265 -1.82 5.07 -33.94
CA LYS A 265 -2.93 4.87 -34.89
C LYS A 265 -3.94 3.80 -34.46
N ASP A 266 -3.53 2.91 -33.57
CA ASP A 266 -4.27 1.79 -33.01
C ASP A 266 -4.98 2.10 -31.70
N PHE A 267 -4.94 3.36 -31.23
CA PHE A 267 -5.56 3.77 -29.98
C PHE A 267 -6.86 4.53 -30.23
N ASN A 268 -7.91 4.12 -29.53
CA ASN A 268 -9.12 4.90 -29.35
C ASN A 268 -8.96 5.85 -28.15
N ILE A 269 -9.66 6.98 -28.19
CA ILE A 269 -9.58 8.02 -27.16
C ILE A 269 -10.97 8.53 -26.79
N VAL A 270 -11.21 8.63 -25.49
CA VAL A 270 -12.30 9.40 -24.91
C VAL A 270 -11.74 10.45 -23.95
N SER A 271 -12.43 11.57 -23.80
CA SER A 271 -11.98 12.68 -22.96
C SER A 271 -13.16 13.44 -22.38
N THR A 272 -13.01 13.94 -21.17
CA THR A 272 -13.93 14.90 -20.54
C THR A 272 -13.16 16.09 -20.00
N LYS A 273 -13.80 17.26 -20.01
CA LYS A 273 -13.17 18.52 -19.63
C LYS A 273 -14.14 19.37 -18.81
N ASN A 274 -13.66 19.88 -17.68
CA ASN A 274 -14.32 20.94 -16.92
C ASN A 274 -13.43 22.20 -16.88
N SER A 275 -13.73 23.19 -16.04
CA SER A 275 -13.01 24.47 -16.00
C SER A 275 -11.51 24.33 -15.75
N ASP A 276 -11.13 23.39 -14.89
CA ASP A 276 -9.80 23.33 -14.27
C ASP A 276 -9.12 21.96 -14.45
N LEU A 277 -9.82 21.00 -15.06
CA LEU A 277 -9.40 19.62 -15.23
C LEU A 277 -9.83 19.04 -16.59
N GLU A 278 -8.92 18.34 -17.26
CA GLU A 278 -9.19 17.49 -18.42
C GLU A 278 -8.71 16.06 -18.10
N ILE A 279 -9.58 15.07 -18.32
CA ILE A 279 -9.25 13.65 -18.15
C ILE A 279 -9.40 12.98 -19.51
N ILE A 280 -8.34 12.30 -19.95
CA ILE A 280 -8.27 11.57 -21.21
C ILE A 280 -7.99 10.11 -20.89
N VAL A 281 -8.75 9.20 -21.50
CA VAL A 281 -8.49 7.76 -21.44
C VAL A 281 -8.22 7.29 -22.86
N MET A 282 -7.09 6.60 -23.05
CA MET A 282 -6.69 6.05 -24.34
C MET A 282 -6.21 4.61 -24.23
N GLY A 283 -6.50 3.81 -25.25
CA GLY A 283 -6.11 2.39 -25.34
C GLY A 283 -6.58 1.74 -26.63
N GLN A 284 -6.22 0.47 -26.85
CA GLN A 284 -6.64 -0.31 -28.02
C GLN A 284 -8.08 -0.85 -27.92
N GLU A 285 -8.78 -0.56 -26.83
CA GLU A 285 -10.14 -1.02 -26.57
C GLU A 285 -11.18 -0.24 -27.37
N LYS A 286 -12.39 -0.79 -27.50
CA LYS A 286 -13.52 -0.12 -28.14
C LYS A 286 -13.93 1.16 -27.38
N LEU A 287 -14.48 2.13 -28.10
CA LEU A 287 -14.89 3.42 -27.54
C LEU A 287 -15.87 3.28 -26.37
N GLU A 288 -16.79 2.32 -26.42
CA GLU A 288 -17.77 2.11 -25.35
C GLU A 288 -17.10 1.66 -24.04
N VAL A 289 -16.07 0.81 -24.14
CA VAL A 289 -15.28 0.35 -22.98
C VAL A 289 -14.52 1.52 -22.38
N LEU A 290 -13.84 2.31 -23.22
CA LEU A 290 -13.10 3.47 -22.76
C LEU A 290 -14.02 4.53 -22.13
N GLN A 291 -15.22 4.73 -22.69
CA GLN A 291 -16.22 5.64 -22.14
C GLN A 291 -16.70 5.18 -20.75
N GLY A 292 -17.01 3.90 -20.57
CA GLY A 292 -17.39 3.36 -19.26
C GLY A 292 -16.29 3.55 -18.20
N ILE A 293 -15.02 3.42 -18.60
CA ILE A 293 -13.87 3.70 -17.72
C ILE A 293 -13.82 5.18 -17.37
N LEU A 294 -13.94 6.07 -18.37
CA LEU A 294 -13.97 7.52 -18.14
C LEU A 294 -15.10 7.92 -17.19
N ASP A 295 -16.29 7.34 -17.37
CA ASP A 295 -17.46 7.59 -16.53
C ASP A 295 -17.22 7.15 -15.08
N SER A 296 -16.55 6.01 -14.86
CA SER A 296 -16.15 5.55 -13.52
C SER A 296 -15.15 6.48 -12.82
N LEU A 297 -14.26 7.12 -13.59
CA LEU A 297 -13.28 8.06 -13.06
C LEU A 297 -13.96 9.34 -12.58
N ILE A 298 -14.95 9.83 -13.34
CA ILE A 298 -15.65 11.09 -13.04
C ILE A 298 -16.85 10.95 -12.11
N SER A 299 -17.43 9.76 -11.98
CA SER A 299 -18.58 9.56 -11.09
C SER A 299 -18.19 9.96 -9.67
N THR A 300 -18.91 10.88 -9.05
CA THR A 300 -18.80 11.07 -7.61
C THR A 300 -19.26 9.78 -6.97
N SER A 301 -18.40 9.07 -6.25
CA SER A 301 -18.85 8.05 -5.32
C SER A 301 -19.74 8.77 -4.31
N THR A 302 -21.04 8.77 -4.54
CA THR A 302 -22.06 8.92 -3.51
C THR A 302 -21.96 7.68 -2.62
N ASN A 303 -20.94 7.65 -1.77
CA ASN A 303 -21.03 6.94 -0.52
C ASN A 303 -21.47 8.00 0.50
N SER A 304 -22.78 8.24 0.49
CA SER A 304 -23.51 8.69 1.67
C SER A 304 -23.34 7.63 2.75
N ASP A 305 -22.88 8.10 3.93
CA ASP A 305 -23.05 7.56 5.29
C ASP A 305 -22.87 6.06 5.54
#